data_AF-A0A2S2NV87-F1
#
_entry.id   AF-A0A2S2NV87-F1
#
_cell.length_a   1.000
_cell.length_b   1.000
_cell.length_c   1.000
_cell.angle_alpha   90.00
_cell.angle_beta   90.00
_cell.angle_gamma   90.00
#
_symmetry.space_group_name_H-M   'P 1'
#
loop_
_entity.id
_entity.type
_entity.pdbx_description
1 polymer ?
#
loop_
_entity_poly.entity_id
_entity_poly.type
_entity_poly.pdbx_seq_one_letter_code
_entity_poly.pdbx_strand_id
1 'polypeptide(L)'
;MIDNQIKTSIGAKIIENKFKLCDPLNINTKNDVENLFETLAGNFAEIVQYNKDNRLYENPERSLVTLETLCDIMVNKTIITALDRYADVNNKLLSINNLNCTEHVYKKMIDSYLNTSWNSDSAAGGRQWTYQTCTEFGFFQTSNQDDHVFGNQFPASFFIDMCSDIFGKLYNFDILSNGIKRSNIMYGELNIKENRVIYVHGSVDPWHALGITQTKSKNNVAIYIEGTAHCANMYPPSPTDLPQLKHAREMIRAFLNEWLTENDNNSSEVDNIEFKYKV
;
A
#
# COMPACT_ATOMS: atom_id res chain seq x y z
N MET A 1 -6.86 -0.38 -21.63
CA MET A 1 -7.37 0.85 -22.30
C MET A 1 -6.22 1.74 -22.78
N ILE A 2 -5.27 2.02 -21.90
CA ILE A 2 -3.99 2.65 -22.24
C ILE A 2 -3.19 1.74 -23.17
N ASP A 3 -3.21 0.42 -22.92
CA ASP A 3 -2.54 -0.61 -23.73
C ASP A 3 -2.87 -0.55 -25.22
N ASN A 4 -4.11 -0.18 -25.55
CA ASN A 4 -4.53 -0.06 -26.93
C ASN A 4 -3.99 1.21 -27.60
N GLN A 5 -3.82 2.29 -26.85
CA GLN A 5 -3.28 3.55 -27.37
C GLN A 5 -1.78 3.44 -27.63
N ILE A 6 -1.03 2.84 -26.70
CA ILE A 6 0.43 2.74 -26.78
C ILE A 6 0.94 1.75 -27.83
N LYS A 7 0.05 1.08 -28.58
CA LYS A 7 0.40 0.31 -29.79
C LYS A 7 0.91 1.18 -30.94
N THR A 8 0.70 2.50 -30.87
CA THR A 8 1.10 3.43 -31.93
C THR A 8 1.72 4.70 -31.34
N SER A 9 2.62 5.35 -32.05
CA SER A 9 3.20 6.63 -31.63
C SER A 9 2.17 7.76 -31.54
N ILE A 10 1.08 7.69 -32.33
CA ILE A 10 -0.02 8.66 -32.24
C ILE A 10 -0.78 8.47 -30.93
N GLY A 11 -1.12 7.22 -30.58
CA GLY A 11 -1.81 6.94 -29.33
C GLY A 11 -0.92 7.20 -28.09
N ALA A 12 0.39 7.00 -28.18
CA ALA A 12 1.34 7.42 -27.14
C ALA A 12 1.23 8.92 -26.83
N LYS A 13 1.19 9.78 -27.85
CA LYS A 13 0.97 11.23 -27.68
C LYS A 13 -0.39 11.56 -27.06
N ILE A 14 -1.42 10.74 -27.30
CA ILE A 14 -2.72 10.90 -26.63
C ILE A 14 -2.56 10.64 -25.13
N ILE A 15 -1.83 9.58 -24.75
CA ILE A 15 -1.54 9.27 -23.34
C ILE A 15 -0.69 10.37 -22.68
N GLU A 16 0.38 10.81 -23.34
CA GLU A 16 1.22 11.93 -22.87
C GLU A 16 0.39 13.15 -22.47
N ASN A 17 -0.51 13.59 -23.36
CA ASN A 17 -1.33 14.77 -23.12
C ASN A 17 -2.41 14.53 -22.06
N LYS A 18 -3.11 13.39 -22.10
CA LYS A 18 -4.22 13.12 -21.18
C LYS A 18 -3.73 12.97 -19.73
N PHE A 19 -2.64 12.24 -19.53
CA PHE A 19 -2.07 11.98 -18.21
C PHE A 19 -1.01 13.00 -17.80
N LYS A 20 -0.82 14.08 -18.58
CA LYS A 20 0.15 15.15 -18.30
C LYS A 20 1.54 14.59 -17.98
N LEU A 21 2.09 13.73 -18.83
CA LEU A 21 3.40 13.14 -18.56
C LEU A 21 4.49 14.22 -18.55
N CYS A 22 5.47 14.10 -17.66
CA CYS A 22 6.58 15.06 -17.56
C CYS A 22 7.50 15.04 -18.79
N ASP A 23 7.60 13.90 -19.47
CA ASP A 23 8.43 13.66 -20.64
C ASP A 23 7.62 12.92 -21.72
N PRO A 24 8.09 12.92 -22.98
CA PRO A 24 7.49 12.11 -24.03
C PRO A 24 7.55 10.61 -23.72
N LEU A 25 6.47 9.90 -24.02
CA LEU A 25 6.35 8.46 -23.81
C LEU A 25 7.01 7.69 -24.95
N ASN A 26 8.15 7.07 -24.66
CA ASN A 26 8.77 6.13 -25.58
C ASN A 26 8.22 4.71 -25.37
N ILE A 27 7.26 4.31 -26.20
CA ILE A 27 6.64 2.98 -26.15
C ILE A 27 7.61 1.80 -26.34
N ASN A 28 8.82 2.05 -26.85
CA ASN A 28 9.85 1.02 -27.03
C ASN A 28 10.72 0.86 -25.78
N THR A 29 10.70 1.80 -24.84
CA THR A 29 11.38 1.65 -23.56
C THR A 29 10.46 0.90 -22.61
N LYS A 30 10.63 -0.42 -22.54
CA LYS A 30 9.78 -1.30 -21.72
C LYS A 30 9.60 -0.78 -20.29
N ASN A 31 10.68 -0.47 -19.57
CA ASN A 31 10.58 -0.05 -18.17
C ASN A 31 9.86 1.30 -18.00
N ASP A 32 9.92 2.23 -18.96
CA ASP A 32 9.15 3.49 -18.88
C ASP A 32 7.65 3.21 -19.02
N VAL A 33 7.28 2.23 -19.85
CA VAL A 33 5.89 1.77 -19.97
C VAL A 33 5.47 1.08 -18.67
N GLU A 34 6.23 0.11 -18.15
CA GLU A 34 5.86 -0.58 -16.90
C GLU A 34 5.72 0.41 -15.72
N ASN A 35 6.65 1.35 -15.60
CA ASN A 35 6.63 2.40 -14.59
C ASN A 35 5.45 3.38 -14.74
N LEU A 36 5.01 3.68 -15.97
CA LEU A 36 3.79 4.45 -16.21
C LEU A 36 2.55 3.71 -15.67
N PHE A 37 2.41 2.42 -15.97
CA PHE A 37 1.25 1.67 -15.52
C PHE A 37 1.24 1.49 -13.99
N GLU A 38 2.39 1.25 -13.39
CA GLU A 38 2.54 1.19 -11.93
C GLU A 38 2.14 2.52 -11.28
N THR A 39 2.69 3.64 -11.76
CA THR A 39 2.36 4.98 -11.27
C THR A 39 0.85 5.27 -11.34
N LEU A 40 0.23 4.93 -12.47
CA LEU A 40 -1.20 5.19 -12.67
C LEU A 40 -2.09 4.26 -11.83
N ALA A 41 -1.66 3.03 -11.55
CA ALA A 41 -2.34 2.13 -10.62
C ALA A 41 -2.18 2.61 -9.17
N GLY A 42 -1.01 3.16 -8.84
CA GLY A 42 -0.67 3.76 -7.54
C GLY A 42 -1.67 4.83 -7.09
N ASN A 43 -2.21 5.62 -8.02
CA ASN A 43 -3.27 6.59 -7.72
C ASN A 43 -4.50 5.98 -7.02
N PHE A 44 -4.87 4.74 -7.38
CA PHE A 44 -5.95 4.02 -6.71
C PHE A 44 -5.47 3.32 -5.45
N ALA A 45 -4.31 2.65 -5.51
CA ALA A 45 -3.77 1.90 -4.38
C ALA A 45 -3.60 2.80 -3.13
N GLU A 46 -3.07 4.02 -3.32
CA GLU A 46 -2.86 4.98 -2.23
C GLU A 46 -4.20 5.43 -1.60
N ILE A 47 -5.21 5.69 -2.42
CA ILE A 47 -6.52 6.12 -1.94
C ILE A 47 -7.24 4.99 -1.21
N VAL A 48 -7.17 3.76 -1.72
CA VAL A 48 -7.78 2.59 -1.06
C VAL A 48 -7.11 2.33 0.29
N GLN A 49 -5.77 2.34 0.35
CA GLN A 49 -5.02 2.08 1.58
C GLN A 49 -5.36 3.11 2.67
N TYR A 50 -5.42 4.40 2.34
CA TYR A 50 -5.65 5.46 3.34
C TYR A 50 -7.07 6.08 3.22
N ASN A 51 -8.07 5.26 2.91
CA ASN A 51 -9.44 5.73 2.75
C ASN A 51 -10.11 6.03 4.10
N LYS A 52 -10.39 7.31 4.38
CA LYS A 52 -11.15 7.76 5.58
C LYS A 52 -10.62 7.16 6.90
N ASP A 53 -9.31 7.02 7.02
CA ASP A 53 -8.62 6.41 8.16
C ASP A 53 -8.38 7.38 9.34
N ASN A 54 -8.80 8.64 9.23
CA ASN A 54 -8.49 9.77 10.13
C ASN A 54 -7.02 10.23 10.09
N ARG A 55 -6.28 9.90 9.04
CA ARG A 55 -4.93 10.43 8.83
C ARG A 55 -4.98 11.95 8.61
N LEU A 56 -4.07 12.64 9.29
CA LEU A 56 -3.80 14.06 9.08
C LEU A 56 -2.70 14.20 8.02
N TYR A 57 -3.01 14.96 6.97
CA TYR A 57 -2.07 15.29 5.91
C TYR A 57 -1.65 16.76 6.01
N GLU A 58 -0.44 17.07 5.53
CA GLU A 58 0.03 18.45 5.45
C GLU A 58 -0.86 19.32 4.56
N ASN A 59 -1.34 18.76 3.44
CA ASN A 59 -2.44 19.32 2.66
C ASN A 59 -3.78 18.72 3.15
N PRO A 60 -4.63 19.49 3.87
CA PRO A 60 -5.90 18.97 4.40
C PRO A 60 -6.88 18.52 3.31
N GLU A 61 -6.76 19.05 2.09
CA GLU A 61 -7.61 18.62 0.98
C GLU A 61 -7.38 17.15 0.61
N ARG A 62 -6.19 16.60 0.91
CA ARG A 62 -5.87 15.18 0.66
C ARG A 62 -6.78 14.24 1.43
N SER A 63 -7.22 14.61 2.63
CA SER A 63 -8.20 13.85 3.43
C SER A 63 -9.60 13.83 2.81
N LEU A 64 -9.92 14.78 1.92
CA LEU A 64 -11.21 14.86 1.24
C LEU A 64 -11.28 13.97 0.00
N VAL A 65 -10.14 13.52 -0.54
CA VAL A 65 -10.09 12.61 -1.67
C VAL A 65 -10.22 11.19 -1.15
N THR A 66 -11.38 10.58 -1.40
CA THR A 66 -11.73 9.23 -0.93
C THR A 66 -11.95 8.28 -2.09
N LEU A 67 -12.17 7.00 -1.77
CA LEU A 67 -12.56 6.00 -2.76
C LEU A 67 -13.82 6.41 -3.52
N GLU A 68 -14.82 6.98 -2.84
CA GLU A 68 -16.03 7.49 -3.50
C GLU A 68 -15.72 8.63 -4.47
N THR A 69 -14.77 9.51 -4.13
CA THR A 69 -14.34 10.58 -5.05
C THR A 69 -13.82 9.99 -6.36
N LEU A 70 -13.01 8.92 -6.30
CA LEU A 70 -12.45 8.30 -7.50
C LEU A 70 -13.53 7.54 -8.27
N CYS A 71 -14.41 6.83 -7.56
CA CYS A 71 -15.55 6.14 -8.16
C CYS A 71 -16.47 7.12 -8.89
N ASP A 72 -16.80 8.25 -8.28
CA ASP A 72 -17.67 9.29 -8.87
C ASP A 72 -17.09 9.80 -10.19
N ILE A 73 -15.78 10.04 -10.25
CA ILE A 73 -15.10 10.40 -11.51
C ILE A 73 -15.24 9.27 -12.52
N MET A 74 -14.94 8.02 -12.13
CA MET A 74 -14.91 6.87 -13.04
C MET A 74 -16.28 6.45 -13.58
N VAL A 75 -17.37 6.76 -12.86
CA VAL A 75 -18.75 6.45 -13.29
C VAL A 75 -19.47 7.66 -13.91
N ASN A 76 -18.85 8.84 -13.92
CA ASN A 76 -19.46 10.05 -14.45
C ASN A 76 -19.65 9.97 -15.98
N LYS A 77 -20.88 9.68 -16.42
CA LYS A 77 -21.24 9.52 -17.83
C LYS A 77 -21.19 10.83 -18.65
N THR A 78 -21.02 12.00 -18.03
CA THR A 78 -20.82 13.25 -18.79
C THR A 78 -19.43 13.31 -19.43
N ILE A 79 -18.45 12.57 -18.90
CA ILE A 79 -17.14 12.38 -19.51
C ILE A 79 -17.20 11.14 -20.41
N ILE A 80 -17.05 11.36 -21.72
CA ILE A 80 -17.43 10.39 -22.76
C ILE A 80 -16.66 9.08 -22.63
N THR A 81 -15.32 9.12 -22.63
CA THR A 81 -14.52 7.90 -22.64
C THR A 81 -14.07 7.52 -21.24
N ALA A 82 -13.94 6.22 -20.98
CA ALA A 82 -13.35 5.75 -19.74
C ALA A 82 -11.89 6.22 -19.59
N LEU A 83 -11.18 6.47 -20.70
CA LEU A 83 -9.79 6.93 -20.69
C LEU A 83 -9.70 8.36 -20.17
N ASP A 84 -10.65 9.21 -20.56
CA ASP A 84 -10.77 10.57 -20.06
C ASP A 84 -11.10 10.59 -18.57
N ARG A 85 -12.01 9.71 -18.11
CA ARG A 85 -12.32 9.59 -16.67
C ARG A 85 -11.10 9.16 -15.86
N TYR A 86 -10.30 8.23 -16.39
CA TYR A 86 -9.06 7.83 -15.73
C TYR A 86 -8.01 8.96 -15.74
N ALA A 87 -7.89 9.70 -16.83
CA ALA A 87 -7.04 10.88 -16.89
C ALA A 87 -7.46 11.95 -15.86
N ASP A 88 -8.77 12.13 -15.64
CA ASP A 88 -9.30 13.05 -14.62
C ASP A 88 -8.98 12.60 -13.19
N VAL A 89 -8.97 11.29 -12.92
CA VAL A 89 -8.44 10.75 -11.65
C VAL A 89 -6.97 11.15 -11.49
N ASN A 90 -6.12 10.87 -12.48
CA ASN A 90 -4.70 11.25 -12.41
C ASN A 90 -4.52 12.77 -12.20
N ASN A 91 -5.29 13.59 -12.92
CA ASN A 91 -5.25 15.05 -12.78
C ASN A 91 -5.66 15.53 -11.38
N LYS A 92 -6.65 14.87 -10.76
CA LYS A 92 -7.06 15.16 -9.39
C LYS A 92 -5.94 14.84 -8.41
N LEU A 93 -5.26 13.70 -8.57
CA LEU A 93 -4.14 13.29 -7.71
C LEU A 93 -2.88 14.15 -7.92
N LEU A 94 -2.59 14.57 -9.15
CA LEU A 94 -1.54 15.55 -9.40
C LEU A 94 -1.82 16.86 -8.66
N SER A 95 -3.04 17.38 -8.78
CA SER A 95 -3.45 18.62 -8.10
C SER A 95 -3.36 18.51 -6.58
N ILE A 96 -3.76 17.38 -5.98
CA ILE A 96 -3.78 17.24 -4.52
C ILE A 96 -2.36 17.14 -3.93
N ASN A 97 -1.42 16.61 -4.72
CA ASN A 97 -0.03 16.45 -4.36
C ASN A 97 0.84 17.64 -4.83
N ASN A 98 0.23 18.72 -5.35
CA ASN A 98 0.92 19.89 -5.91
C ASN A 98 1.93 19.54 -7.02
N LEU A 99 1.63 18.53 -7.82
CA LEU A 99 2.42 18.08 -8.96
C LEU A 99 1.83 18.62 -10.27
N ASN A 100 2.70 19.01 -11.19
CA ASN A 100 2.28 19.56 -12.50
C ASN A 100 2.17 18.50 -13.59
N CYS A 101 2.86 17.36 -13.41
CA CYS A 101 2.95 16.29 -14.40
C CYS A 101 3.18 14.94 -13.72
N THR A 102 2.88 13.86 -14.44
CA THR A 102 3.12 12.48 -14.02
C THR A 102 4.50 12.04 -14.51
N GLU A 103 5.42 11.78 -13.56
CA GLU A 103 6.72 11.20 -13.87
C GLU A 103 6.56 9.71 -14.18
N HIS A 104 7.19 9.24 -15.25
CA HIS A 104 7.10 7.85 -15.70
C HIS A 104 8.43 7.32 -16.22
N VAL A 105 9.44 8.18 -16.40
CA VAL A 105 10.74 7.77 -16.89
C VAL A 105 11.44 6.96 -15.80
N TYR A 106 11.60 5.66 -16.05
CA TYR A 106 12.11 4.71 -15.08
C TYR A 106 13.50 5.12 -14.57
N LYS A 107 14.37 5.60 -15.45
CA LYS A 107 15.70 6.07 -15.08
C LYS A 107 15.68 7.19 -14.05
N LYS A 108 14.73 8.14 -14.14
CA LYS A 108 14.62 9.22 -13.16
C LYS A 108 14.18 8.70 -11.78
N MET A 109 13.30 7.70 -11.74
CA MET A 109 12.98 6.99 -10.51
C MET A 109 14.23 6.33 -9.92
N ILE A 110 15.03 5.61 -10.72
CA ILE A 110 16.28 5.00 -10.26
C ILE A 110 17.25 6.05 -9.74
N ASP A 111 17.47 7.15 -10.47
CA ASP A 111 18.37 8.23 -10.06
C ASP A 111 17.93 8.84 -8.71
N SER A 112 16.62 8.95 -8.45
CA SER A 112 16.09 9.37 -7.16
C SER A 112 16.46 8.42 -6.01
N TYR A 113 16.42 7.10 -6.24
CA TYR A 113 16.80 6.10 -5.24
C TYR A 113 18.32 5.92 -5.11
N LEU A 114 19.09 6.25 -6.15
CA LEU A 114 20.56 6.29 -6.09
C LEU A 114 21.09 7.48 -5.29
N ASN A 115 20.29 8.55 -5.12
CA ASN A 115 20.68 9.70 -4.33
C ASN A 115 20.66 9.40 -2.82
N THR A 116 21.84 9.13 -2.26
CA THR A 116 22.05 8.84 -0.82
C THR A 116 22.28 10.08 0.04
N SER A 117 22.04 11.28 -0.48
CA SER A 117 22.14 12.51 0.32
C SER A 117 21.09 12.52 1.42
N TRP A 118 21.43 13.03 2.61
CA TRP A 118 20.52 13.06 3.76
C TRP A 118 19.21 13.82 3.48
N ASN A 119 19.28 14.82 2.62
CA ASN A 119 18.16 15.68 2.23
C ASN A 119 17.44 15.23 0.94
N SER A 120 17.74 14.04 0.41
CA SER A 120 16.98 13.53 -0.75
C SER A 120 15.60 13.05 -0.32
N ASP A 121 14.61 13.16 -1.21
CA ASP A 121 13.24 12.74 -0.92
C ASP A 121 13.18 11.25 -0.54
N SER A 122 13.97 10.43 -1.23
CA SER A 122 14.10 8.98 -0.96
C SER A 122 14.71 8.66 0.41
N ALA A 123 15.46 9.59 1.03
CA ALA A 123 16.09 9.38 2.33
C ALA A 123 15.10 9.43 3.50
N ALA A 124 13.87 9.94 3.30
CA ALA A 124 12.82 10.00 4.32
C ALA A 124 12.31 8.60 4.76
N GLY A 125 12.78 7.52 4.12
CA GLY A 125 12.43 6.14 4.45
C GLY A 125 12.18 5.28 3.21
N GLY A 126 11.86 5.92 2.07
CA GLY A 126 11.55 5.22 0.81
C GLY A 126 12.69 4.30 0.38
N ARG A 127 13.93 4.79 0.38
CA ARG A 127 15.09 3.98 -0.02
C ARG A 127 15.33 2.79 0.92
N GLN A 128 15.17 3.00 2.23
CA GLN A 128 15.35 1.96 3.24
C GLN A 128 14.26 0.89 3.12
N TRP A 129 13.01 1.31 2.92
CA TRP A 129 11.91 0.40 2.67
C TRP A 129 12.09 -0.40 1.37
N THR A 130 12.54 0.24 0.30
CA THR A 130 12.87 -0.45 -0.96
C THR A 130 13.99 -1.46 -0.74
N TYR A 131 15.02 -1.14 0.06
CA TYR A 131 16.08 -2.08 0.40
C TYR A 131 15.55 -3.33 1.12
N GLN A 132 14.71 -3.16 2.15
CA GLN A 132 14.10 -4.28 2.86
C GLN A 132 13.17 -5.09 1.95
N THR A 133 12.41 -4.42 1.09
CA THR A 133 11.56 -5.10 0.10
C THR A 133 12.41 -5.94 -0.86
N CYS A 134 13.56 -5.42 -1.29
CA CYS A 134 14.50 -6.09 -2.20
C CYS A 134 15.35 -7.21 -1.56
N THR A 135 15.39 -7.31 -0.23
CA THR A 135 16.30 -8.23 0.47
C THR A 135 15.61 -9.15 1.48
N GLU A 136 14.39 -8.83 1.92
CA GLU A 136 13.72 -9.52 3.02
C GLU A 136 12.26 -9.87 2.71
N PHE A 137 11.46 -8.96 2.14
CA PHE A 137 10.00 -9.11 2.14
C PHE A 137 9.36 -9.38 0.77
N GLY A 138 9.88 -8.78 -0.31
CA GLY A 138 9.27 -8.91 -1.64
C GLY A 138 7.84 -8.37 -1.75
N PHE A 139 7.46 -7.38 -0.94
CA PHE A 139 6.14 -6.72 -0.92
C PHE A 139 5.90 -5.80 -2.13
N PHE A 140 6.12 -6.32 -3.34
CA PHE A 140 5.83 -5.62 -4.58
C PHE A 140 4.33 -5.64 -4.88
N GLN A 141 3.77 -4.48 -5.24
CA GLN A 141 2.39 -4.36 -5.70
C GLN A 141 2.38 -4.59 -7.22
N THR A 142 2.24 -5.85 -7.62
CA THR A 142 2.38 -6.26 -9.03
C THR A 142 1.02 -6.39 -9.72
N SER A 143 1.00 -6.26 -11.04
CA SER A 143 -0.14 -6.65 -11.88
C SER A 143 0.34 -7.52 -13.03
N ASN A 144 -0.13 -8.76 -13.09
CA ASN A 144 0.31 -9.80 -14.03
C ASN A 144 -0.83 -10.66 -14.61
N GLN A 145 -2.07 -10.17 -14.58
CA GLN A 145 -3.25 -10.91 -15.04
C GLN A 145 -3.94 -10.16 -16.20
N ASP A 146 -4.24 -10.87 -17.28
CA ASP A 146 -4.81 -10.29 -18.50
C ASP A 146 -6.23 -9.74 -18.29
N ASP A 147 -7.00 -10.33 -17.36
CA ASP A 147 -8.38 -9.97 -17.02
C ASP A 147 -8.50 -9.09 -15.75
N HIS A 148 -7.38 -8.51 -15.30
CA HIS A 148 -7.35 -7.61 -14.14
C HIS A 148 -7.52 -6.13 -14.54
N VAL A 149 -8.01 -5.30 -13.60
CA VAL A 149 -8.28 -3.87 -13.81
C VAL A 149 -7.04 -3.10 -14.28
N PHE A 150 -5.87 -3.49 -13.80
CA PHE A 150 -4.58 -2.88 -14.17
C PHE A 150 -3.74 -3.73 -15.15
N GLY A 151 -4.32 -4.82 -15.67
CA GLY A 151 -3.70 -5.66 -16.70
C GLY A 151 -2.43 -6.38 -16.24
N ASN A 152 -1.47 -6.55 -17.15
CA ASN A 152 -0.26 -7.35 -16.95
C ASN A 152 1.04 -6.56 -17.15
N GLN A 153 1.01 -5.24 -16.90
CA GLN A 153 2.05 -4.31 -17.36
C GLN A 153 3.14 -4.01 -16.33
N PHE A 154 3.08 -4.52 -15.10
CA PHE A 154 4.15 -4.32 -14.12
C PHE A 154 4.30 -5.58 -13.26
N PRO A 155 4.90 -6.65 -13.82
CA PRO A 155 5.09 -7.92 -13.13
C PRO A 155 6.19 -7.82 -12.06
N ALA A 156 6.31 -8.85 -11.20
CA ALA A 156 7.36 -8.91 -10.17
C ALA A 156 8.79 -8.71 -10.73
N SER A 157 9.07 -9.14 -11.96
CA SER A 157 10.39 -8.96 -12.59
C SER A 157 10.78 -7.49 -12.74
N PHE A 158 9.83 -6.60 -13.02
CA PHE A 158 10.09 -5.15 -13.10
C PHE A 158 10.71 -4.63 -11.80
N PHE A 159 10.14 -5.02 -10.66
CA PHE A 159 10.63 -4.61 -9.35
C PHE A 159 11.95 -5.29 -8.96
N ILE A 160 12.17 -6.54 -9.38
CA ILE A 160 13.44 -7.23 -9.15
C ILE A 160 14.57 -6.57 -9.95
N ASP A 161 14.31 -6.16 -11.19
CA ASP A 161 15.26 -5.40 -12.00
C ASP A 161 15.56 -4.04 -11.34
N MET A 162 14.53 -3.35 -10.81
CA MET A 162 14.68 -2.14 -10.01
C MET A 162 15.59 -2.33 -8.79
N CYS A 163 15.46 -3.45 -8.06
CA CYS A 163 16.36 -3.77 -6.96
C CYS A 163 17.83 -3.85 -7.40
N SER A 164 18.07 -4.50 -8.54
CA SER A 164 19.41 -4.63 -9.11
C SER A 164 19.97 -3.29 -9.60
N ASP A 165 19.13 -2.43 -10.16
CA ASP A 165 19.52 -1.11 -10.66
C ASP A 165 19.84 -0.12 -9.53
N ILE A 166 19.14 -0.19 -8.39
CA ILE A 166 19.35 0.70 -7.24
C ILE A 166 20.52 0.25 -6.36
N PHE A 167 20.60 -1.05 -6.04
CA PHE A 167 21.52 -1.56 -5.02
C PHE A 167 22.70 -2.36 -5.62
N GLY A 168 22.64 -2.67 -6.92
CA GLY A 168 23.67 -3.39 -7.66
C GLY A 168 23.26 -4.83 -8.01
N LYS A 169 24.00 -5.44 -8.94
CA LYS A 169 23.65 -6.73 -9.57
C LYS A 169 23.51 -7.94 -8.63
N LEU A 170 24.01 -7.84 -7.40
CA LEU A 170 23.83 -8.87 -6.39
C LEU A 170 22.38 -8.90 -5.87
N TYR A 171 21.66 -7.79 -5.91
CA TYR A 171 20.28 -7.67 -5.44
C TYR A 171 19.29 -8.12 -6.52
N ASN A 172 19.38 -9.41 -6.86
CA ASN A 172 18.60 -10.08 -7.88
C ASN A 172 17.58 -11.05 -7.25
N PHE A 173 16.89 -11.82 -8.10
CA PHE A 173 15.89 -12.80 -7.67
C PHE A 173 16.40 -13.81 -6.65
N ASP A 174 17.64 -14.29 -6.77
CA ASP A 174 18.18 -15.32 -5.86
C ASP A 174 18.37 -14.77 -4.45
N ILE A 175 18.93 -13.56 -4.32
CA ILE A 175 19.06 -12.90 -3.01
C ILE A 175 17.68 -12.61 -2.42
N LEU A 176 16.77 -12.05 -3.21
CA LEU A 176 15.42 -11.75 -2.77
C LEU A 176 14.68 -13.01 -2.31
N SER A 177 14.67 -14.08 -3.11
CA SER A 177 13.98 -15.33 -2.80
C SER A 177 14.54 -16.00 -1.54
N ASN A 178 15.86 -15.96 -1.34
CA ASN A 178 16.49 -16.46 -0.12
C ASN A 178 16.12 -15.59 1.10
N GLY A 179 16.07 -14.27 0.90
CA GLY A 179 15.62 -13.30 1.87
C GLY A 179 14.20 -13.57 2.35
N ILE A 180 13.25 -13.67 1.42
CA ILE A 180 11.83 -13.99 1.69
C ILE A 180 11.73 -15.30 2.49
N LYS A 181 12.40 -16.35 2.02
CA LYS A 181 12.40 -17.64 2.73
C LYS A 181 12.94 -17.52 4.15
N ARG A 182 14.02 -16.76 4.35
CA ARG A 182 14.59 -16.51 5.67
C ARG A 182 13.61 -15.75 6.55
N SER A 183 13.02 -14.65 6.08
CA SER A 183 12.04 -13.84 6.81
C SER A 183 10.85 -14.68 7.25
N ASN A 184 10.30 -15.48 6.33
CA ASN A 184 9.18 -16.38 6.61
C ASN A 184 9.51 -17.42 7.68
N ILE A 185 10.71 -18.02 7.64
CA ILE A 185 11.17 -18.96 8.67
C ILE A 185 11.36 -18.27 10.02
N MET A 186 11.96 -17.07 10.02
CA MET A 186 12.27 -16.32 11.23
C MET A 186 11.00 -15.84 11.95
N TYR A 187 10.01 -15.35 11.20
CA TYR A 187 8.80 -14.72 11.75
C TYR A 187 7.58 -15.64 11.79
N GLY A 188 7.61 -16.77 11.08
CA GLY A 188 6.55 -17.78 11.13
C GLY A 188 5.36 -17.55 10.19
N GLU A 189 5.48 -16.66 9.20
CA GLU A 189 4.43 -16.36 8.22
C GLU A 189 3.08 -16.02 8.90
N LEU A 190 2.00 -16.75 8.55
CA LEU A 190 0.68 -16.65 9.18
C LEU A 190 0.52 -17.57 10.41
N ASN A 191 1.59 -18.27 10.80
CA ASN A 191 1.64 -19.19 11.93
C ASN A 191 2.57 -18.66 13.03
N ILE A 192 2.38 -17.38 13.38
CA ILE A 192 3.13 -16.70 14.44
C ILE A 192 2.84 -17.38 15.79
N LYS A 193 3.89 -17.79 16.49
CA LYS A 193 3.81 -18.53 17.77
C LYS A 193 3.80 -17.63 19.00
N GLU A 194 4.09 -16.35 18.81
CA GLU A 194 4.12 -15.38 19.91
C GLU A 194 2.75 -15.22 20.55
N ASN A 195 2.74 -14.84 21.82
CA ASN A 195 1.53 -14.60 22.61
C ASN A 195 1.38 -13.12 22.93
N ARG A 196 0.15 -12.72 23.32
CA ARG A 196 -0.19 -11.33 23.67
C ARG A 196 0.01 -10.37 22.49
N VAL A 197 -0.46 -10.80 21.32
CA VAL A 197 -0.50 -9.97 20.12
C VAL A 197 -1.95 -9.67 19.76
N ILE A 198 -2.25 -8.40 19.50
CA ILE A 198 -3.52 -7.95 18.95
C ILE A 198 -3.30 -7.62 17.47
N TYR A 199 -3.76 -8.50 16.58
CA TYR A 199 -3.77 -8.28 15.13
C TYR A 199 -5.01 -7.48 14.77
N VAL A 200 -4.83 -6.29 14.20
CA VAL A 200 -5.93 -5.38 13.85
C VAL A 200 -5.89 -5.10 12.36
N HIS A 201 -6.99 -5.39 11.67
CA HIS A 201 -7.10 -5.15 10.23
C HIS A 201 -8.45 -4.50 9.90
N GLY A 202 -8.43 -3.56 8.95
CA GLY A 202 -9.64 -2.98 8.38
C GLY A 202 -10.05 -3.70 7.09
N SER A 203 -11.34 -3.83 6.81
CA SER A 203 -11.80 -4.56 5.62
C SER A 203 -11.56 -3.84 4.29
N VAL A 204 -11.33 -2.52 4.32
CA VAL A 204 -10.97 -1.72 3.13
C VAL A 204 -9.46 -1.72 2.88
N ASP A 205 -8.65 -1.99 3.90
CA ASP A 205 -7.18 -2.00 3.80
C ASP A 205 -6.70 -3.21 2.97
N PRO A 206 -6.09 -3.03 1.80
CA PRO A 206 -5.67 -4.17 0.97
C PRO A 206 -4.62 -5.05 1.66
N TRP A 207 -3.88 -4.52 2.64
CA TRP A 207 -2.88 -5.29 3.39
C TRP A 207 -3.48 -6.35 4.32
N HIS A 208 -4.78 -6.31 4.63
CA HIS A 208 -5.41 -7.34 5.46
C HIS A 208 -5.30 -8.75 4.85
N ALA A 209 -5.18 -8.85 3.53
CA ALA A 209 -5.04 -10.11 2.81
C ALA A 209 -3.74 -10.85 3.15
N LEU A 210 -2.71 -10.14 3.61
CA LEU A 210 -1.41 -10.71 4.01
C LEU A 210 -1.27 -10.87 5.53
N GLY A 211 -2.30 -10.54 6.30
CA GLY A 211 -2.28 -10.51 7.76
C GLY A 211 -3.11 -11.60 8.44
N ILE A 212 -3.10 -11.58 9.78
CA ILE A 212 -3.88 -12.51 10.61
C ILE A 212 -5.22 -11.86 10.93
N THR A 213 -6.27 -12.22 10.18
CA THR A 213 -7.65 -11.77 10.42
C THR A 213 -8.43 -12.73 11.33
N GLN A 214 -7.89 -13.92 11.58
CA GLN A 214 -8.41 -14.91 12.52
C GLN A 214 -7.24 -15.62 13.22
N THR A 215 -7.27 -15.68 14.54
CA THR A 215 -6.22 -16.32 15.34
C THR A 215 -6.62 -17.73 15.78
N LYS A 216 -5.66 -18.66 15.80
CA LYS A 216 -5.80 -20.00 16.37
C LYS A 216 -5.34 -20.08 17.84
N SER A 217 -4.56 -19.10 18.29
CA SER A 217 -4.07 -19.01 19.66
C SER A 217 -5.10 -18.30 20.54
N LYS A 218 -5.43 -18.88 21.68
CA LYS A 218 -6.35 -18.27 22.66
C LYS A 218 -5.76 -17.00 23.29
N ASN A 219 -4.44 -16.88 23.35
CA ASN A 219 -3.74 -15.75 23.97
C ASN A 219 -3.43 -14.60 23.00
N ASN A 220 -3.85 -14.74 21.73
CA ASN A 220 -3.80 -13.67 20.74
C ASN A 220 -5.21 -13.27 20.38
N VAL A 221 -5.35 -12.06 19.85
CA VAL A 221 -6.63 -11.49 19.44
C VAL A 221 -6.51 -11.05 17.99
N ALA A 222 -7.50 -11.38 17.17
CA ALA A 222 -7.65 -10.82 15.85
C ALA A 222 -8.92 -9.95 15.82
N ILE A 223 -8.77 -8.67 15.47
CA ILE A 223 -9.85 -7.70 15.37
C ILE A 223 -9.96 -7.26 13.91
N TYR A 224 -11.02 -7.71 13.25
CA TYR A 224 -11.35 -7.30 11.89
C TYR A 224 -12.43 -6.22 11.92
N ILE A 225 -12.11 -5.03 11.45
CA ILE A 225 -12.96 -3.83 11.54
C ILE A 225 -13.56 -3.56 10.16
N GLU A 226 -14.87 -3.75 10.01
CA GLU A 226 -15.56 -3.47 8.76
C GLU A 226 -15.59 -1.97 8.47
N GLY A 227 -15.29 -1.64 7.21
CA GLY A 227 -15.42 -0.28 6.68
C GLY A 227 -14.25 0.66 7.01
N THR A 228 -13.21 0.19 7.69
CA THR A 228 -11.99 1.00 7.92
C THR A 228 -10.85 0.60 7.00
N ALA A 229 -10.00 1.56 6.67
CA ALA A 229 -8.78 1.34 5.91
C ALA A 229 -7.56 1.19 6.84
N HIS A 230 -6.36 1.45 6.31
CA HIS A 230 -5.09 1.08 6.93
C HIS A 230 -4.88 1.72 8.30
N CYS A 231 -4.70 0.89 9.33
CA CYS A 231 -4.37 1.30 10.70
C CYS A 231 -5.30 2.37 11.31
N ALA A 232 -6.57 2.45 10.88
CA ALA A 232 -7.54 3.45 11.36
C ALA A 232 -7.67 3.52 12.90
N ASN A 233 -7.48 2.38 13.58
CA ASN A 233 -7.50 2.25 15.03
C ASN A 233 -6.42 3.09 15.74
N MET A 234 -5.29 3.35 15.08
CA MET A 234 -4.13 4.06 15.64
C MET A 234 -4.25 5.58 15.60
N TYR A 235 -5.11 6.12 14.72
CA TYR A 235 -5.34 7.56 14.64
C TYR A 235 -6.22 8.08 15.78
N PRO A 236 -6.15 9.38 16.11
CA PRO A 236 -7.01 9.99 17.12
C PRO A 236 -8.51 9.74 16.86
N PRO A 237 -9.33 9.59 17.91
CA PRO A 237 -10.76 9.45 17.76
C PRO A 237 -11.41 10.68 17.09
N SER A 238 -12.36 10.43 16.22
CA SER A 238 -13.21 11.44 15.57
C SER A 238 -14.68 11.23 15.94
N PRO A 239 -15.49 12.30 16.04
CA PRO A 239 -16.94 12.18 16.24
C PRO A 239 -17.62 11.30 15.16
N THR A 240 -17.09 11.30 13.93
CA THR A 240 -17.61 10.57 12.77
C THR A 240 -17.12 9.13 12.67
N ASP A 241 -16.35 8.63 13.65
CA ASP A 241 -15.85 7.26 13.62
C ASP A 241 -16.99 6.23 13.56
N LEU A 242 -16.78 5.20 12.74
CA LEU A 242 -17.67 4.06 12.64
C LEU A 242 -17.85 3.40 14.02
N PRO A 243 -19.06 2.92 14.37
CA PRO A 243 -19.29 2.23 15.64
C PRO A 243 -18.32 1.07 15.87
N GLN A 244 -17.97 0.30 14.83
CA GLN A 244 -17.04 -0.81 14.93
C GLN A 244 -15.59 -0.37 15.20
N LEU A 245 -15.17 0.80 14.68
CA LEU A 245 -13.87 1.39 15.01
C LEU A 245 -13.80 1.81 16.48
N LYS A 246 -14.87 2.40 17.01
CA LYS A 246 -14.97 2.76 18.43
C LYS A 246 -14.89 1.50 19.30
N HIS A 247 -15.67 0.47 18.96
CA HIS A 247 -15.66 -0.81 19.65
C HIS A 247 -14.30 -1.49 19.61
N ALA A 248 -13.62 -1.51 18.45
CA ALA A 248 -12.28 -2.06 18.31
C ALA A 248 -11.27 -1.37 19.25
N ARG A 249 -11.31 -0.04 19.37
CA ARG A 249 -10.44 0.71 20.31
C ARG A 249 -10.76 0.39 21.77
N GLU A 250 -12.02 0.16 22.11
CA GLU A 250 -12.42 -0.30 23.46
C GLU A 250 -11.89 -1.70 23.75
N MET A 251 -12.04 -2.64 22.81
CA MET A 251 -11.48 -4.00 22.92
C MET A 251 -9.96 -3.97 23.10
N ILE A 252 -9.25 -3.20 22.27
CA ILE A 252 -7.79 -3.05 22.38
C ILE A 252 -7.40 -2.56 23.77
N ARG A 253 -8.07 -1.51 24.29
CA ARG A 253 -7.81 -1.00 25.65
C ARG A 253 -8.10 -2.03 26.72
N ALA A 254 -9.16 -2.82 26.58
CA ALA A 254 -9.52 -3.87 27.53
C ALA A 254 -8.42 -4.94 27.61
N PHE A 255 -7.96 -5.47 26.48
CA PHE A 255 -6.88 -6.47 26.44
C PHE A 255 -5.55 -5.90 26.96
N LEU A 256 -5.20 -4.67 26.60
CA LEU A 256 -3.99 -4.02 27.12
C LEU A 256 -4.06 -3.84 28.64
N ASN A 257 -5.20 -3.40 29.19
CA ASN A 257 -5.38 -3.29 30.63
C ASN A 257 -5.27 -4.65 31.33
N GLU A 258 -5.90 -5.69 30.79
CA GLU A 258 -5.81 -7.05 31.33
C GLU A 258 -4.35 -7.51 31.41
N TRP A 259 -3.60 -7.42 30.31
CA TRP A 259 -2.20 -7.85 30.27
C TRP A 259 -1.27 -7.03 31.18
N LEU A 260 -1.55 -5.74 31.38
CA LEU A 260 -0.83 -4.91 32.33
C LEU A 260 -1.11 -5.35 33.78
N THR A 261 -2.37 -5.59 34.12
CA THR A 261 -2.75 -6.03 35.47
C THR A 261 -2.30 -7.45 35.81
N GLU A 262 -2.25 -8.37 34.84
CA GLU A 262 -1.68 -9.72 35.04
C GLU A 262 -0.20 -9.66 35.43
N ASN A 263 0.56 -8.74 34.82
CA ASN A 263 1.98 -8.58 35.13
C ASN A 263 2.20 -7.98 36.53
N ASP A 264 1.26 -7.16 37.01
CA ASP A 264 1.32 -6.61 38.37
C ASP A 264 0.93 -7.67 39.44
N ASN A 265 0.03 -8.60 39.11
CA ASN A 265 -0.45 -9.64 40.02
C ASN A 265 0.36 -10.94 40.00
N ASN A 266 1.17 -11.20 38.97
CA ASN A 266 2.02 -12.41 38.84
C ASN A 266 3.31 -12.39 39.68
N SER A 267 3.32 -11.63 40.78
CA SER A 267 4.20 -11.95 41.92
C SER A 267 3.62 -13.06 42.81
N SER A 268 2.43 -13.61 42.52
CA SER A 268 1.98 -14.90 43.07
C SER A 268 0.85 -15.54 42.23
N GLU A 269 1.07 -16.79 41.81
CA GLU A 269 0.09 -17.79 41.35
C GLU A 269 -0.54 -17.61 39.95
N VAL A 270 0.09 -18.25 38.95
CA VAL A 270 -0.49 -18.53 37.63
C VAL A 270 -1.03 -19.96 37.63
N ASP A 271 -2.35 -20.14 37.54
CA ASP A 271 -2.96 -21.21 36.75
C ASP A 271 -4.47 -20.92 36.57
N ASN A 272 -4.89 -20.86 35.29
CA ASN A 272 -6.25 -20.71 34.76
C ASN A 272 -6.85 -19.28 34.72
N ILE A 273 -6.61 -18.56 33.63
CA ILE A 273 -7.45 -17.44 33.21
C ILE A 273 -8.18 -17.82 31.91
N GLU A 274 -9.50 -17.87 31.99
CA GLU A 274 -10.41 -18.00 30.85
C GLU A 274 -10.81 -16.58 30.40
N PHE A 275 -10.50 -16.23 29.15
CA PHE A 275 -10.72 -14.89 28.60
C PHE A 275 -12.21 -14.49 28.69
N LYS A 276 -12.50 -13.41 29.42
CA LYS A 276 -13.87 -12.92 29.67
C LYS A 276 -14.55 -12.29 28.46
N TYR A 277 -13.81 -12.02 27.39
CA TYR A 277 -14.35 -11.48 26.15
C TYR A 277 -14.38 -12.58 25.09
N LYS A 278 -15.52 -13.27 24.99
CA LYS A 278 -15.82 -14.09 23.81
C LYS A 278 -16.15 -13.13 22.67
N VAL A 279 -15.31 -13.14 21.63
CA VAL A 279 -15.58 -12.55 20.31
C VAL A 279 -16.76 -13.28 19.68
#